data_AF-A0A9D1HTF8-F1
#
_entry.id   AF-A0A9D1HTF8-F1
#
_cell.length_a   1.000
_cell.length_b   1.000
_cell.length_c   1.000
_cell.angle_alpha   90.00
_cell.angle_beta   90.00
_cell.angle_gamma   90.00
#
_symmetry.space_group_name_H-M   'P 1'
#
loop_
_entity.id
_entity.type
_entity.pdbx_description
1 polymer ?
#
loop_
_entity_poly.entity_id
_entity_poly.type
_entity_poly.pdbx_seq_one_letter_code
_entity_poly.pdbx_strand_id
1 'polypeptide(L)'
;MKDFLTVFRVLYRNRYAVEKEVNTGKRKLPQSTVMILSMLPLVVLICVMLGFAAAQLTTRYSAMTLLNAILSAVQLFILFMMMPSVLGTLYSAEDGAFLSSLPVSPTAVFFAKLLLVYIGALKTAAVFLLPTLLTVSVTYAAFGNPMFYGFFPLIAVIILAAPLLPLFIVVLFSMPVMWIGTYLKGRSVVKTLFSLFFYIVLMVAYMVFMFFVNTEGFGQNGEGISQGVLDGLALLSDVMYPNRALLSMCLGIDAAKNFGISVGIWAGLALVSVGLAMLFYRRITVRQTEAHREESKGKAAFRKTRLIPALMKRDFLSIMRNPSMAMGMFSNIILAPIVMAVMFFFIRGDAEQSGSELSGEMMMAGIILLYALIFLCGTNMVAMSAYSREGESFFISKFLPISPKASVTAKLLFALITAAVALAVMLVLAVALYGIGPGAAVAIAATTLLFCAGTSAIHIYYDIKKGNVHWKSQSDMRSNIGGNMATMIPVLLCIAPAILFMVAGIFLAGLEDDIGSAGVKAIYWCLIAVVAAAVAAAGLYILYEKGVPLYDRIGENRAAAKPTERRTSFFGGKKDNFLR
;
A
#
# COMPACT_ATOMS: atom_id res chain seq x y z
N MET A 1 13.79 30.02 -2.18
CA MET A 1 13.33 29.38 -0.92
C MET A 1 11.95 29.83 -0.46
N LYS A 2 11.61 31.14 -0.52
CA LYS A 2 10.28 31.65 -0.11
C LYS A 2 9.12 30.96 -0.86
N ASP A 3 9.23 30.81 -2.17
CA ASP A 3 8.19 30.18 -3.01
C ASP A 3 7.92 28.73 -2.61
N PHE A 4 8.99 27.96 -2.43
CA PHE A 4 8.92 26.55 -1.98
C PHE A 4 8.21 26.43 -0.62
N LEU A 5 8.59 27.25 0.36
CA LEU A 5 7.99 27.21 1.70
C LEU A 5 6.51 27.59 1.67
N THR A 6 6.14 28.59 0.87
CA THR A 6 4.74 29.02 0.72
C THR A 6 3.89 27.93 0.09
N VAL A 7 4.35 27.34 -1.02
CA VAL A 7 3.64 26.22 -1.68
C VAL A 7 3.53 25.02 -0.75
N PHE A 8 4.63 24.63 -0.10
CA PHE A 8 4.63 23.51 0.85
C PHE A 8 3.65 23.75 2.00
N ARG A 9 3.64 24.94 2.62
CA ARG A 9 2.74 25.26 3.74
C ARG A 9 1.27 25.16 3.32
N VAL A 10 0.92 25.63 2.12
CA VAL A 10 -0.45 25.51 1.57
C VAL A 10 -0.81 24.05 1.33
N LEU A 11 0.05 23.29 0.65
CA LEU A 11 -0.18 21.87 0.36
C LEU A 11 -0.28 21.03 1.64
N TYR A 12 0.60 21.26 2.61
CA TYR A 12 0.60 20.57 3.89
C TYR A 12 -0.68 20.86 4.68
N ARG A 13 -1.09 22.13 4.76
CA ARG A 13 -2.33 22.53 5.43
C ARG A 13 -3.54 21.93 4.75
N ASN A 14 -3.59 21.89 3.42
CA ASN A 14 -4.69 21.27 2.69
C ASN A 14 -4.76 19.75 2.92
N ARG A 15 -3.62 19.06 2.99
CA ARG A 15 -3.57 17.61 3.18
C ARG A 15 -3.84 17.15 4.61
N TYR A 16 -3.40 17.91 5.60
CA TYR A 16 -3.52 17.57 7.02
C TYR A 16 -4.51 18.45 7.79
N ALA A 17 -5.32 19.24 7.09
CA ALA A 17 -6.45 19.91 7.72
C ALA A 17 -7.34 18.84 8.36
N VAL A 18 -7.38 18.82 9.70
CA VAL A 18 -8.31 17.98 10.44
C VAL A 18 -9.70 18.50 10.11
N GLU A 19 -10.40 17.80 9.21
CA GLU A 19 -11.82 18.05 8.98
C GLU A 19 -12.55 17.76 10.30
N LYS A 20 -12.98 18.83 10.98
CA LYS A 20 -13.95 18.71 12.05
C LYS A 20 -15.20 18.09 11.45
N GLU A 21 -15.68 17.01 12.05
CA GLU A 21 -16.98 16.45 11.70
C GLU A 21 -18.04 17.52 12.00
N VAL A 22 -18.66 18.04 10.93
CA VAL A 22 -19.60 19.17 10.98
C VAL A 22 -20.84 18.84 11.82
N ASN A 23 -21.10 17.55 12.15
CA ASN A 23 -22.33 17.10 12.79
C ASN A 23 -22.22 16.52 14.22
N THR A 24 -21.04 16.35 14.83
CA THR A 24 -20.97 15.64 16.14
C THR A 24 -20.10 16.28 17.21
N GLY A 25 -19.32 17.32 16.93
CA GLY A 25 -18.44 17.97 17.92
C GLY A 25 -17.32 17.08 18.50
N LYS A 26 -17.32 15.77 18.20
CA LYS A 26 -16.28 14.83 18.62
C LYS A 26 -15.10 14.93 17.66
N ARG A 27 -13.92 15.27 18.17
CA ARG A 27 -12.68 15.22 17.40
C ARG A 27 -12.42 13.76 17.02
N LYS A 28 -12.47 13.42 15.74
CA LYS A 28 -11.95 12.13 15.26
C LYS A 28 -10.49 12.03 15.65
N LEU A 29 -10.07 10.85 16.11
CA LEU A 29 -8.65 10.53 16.22
C LEU A 29 -7.98 10.86 14.88
N PRO A 30 -6.84 11.57 14.89
CA PRO A 30 -6.15 11.87 13.64
C PRO A 30 -5.86 10.55 12.94
N GLN A 31 -6.10 10.49 11.63
CA GLN A 31 -5.94 9.26 10.83
C GLN A 31 -4.59 8.58 11.04
N SER A 32 -3.53 9.35 11.24
CA SER A 32 -2.20 8.83 11.57
C SER A 32 -2.19 7.98 12.84
N THR A 33 -2.97 8.34 13.85
CA THR A 33 -3.06 7.61 15.13
C THR A 33 -3.75 6.27 14.97
N VAL A 34 -4.83 6.22 14.18
CA VAL A 34 -5.55 4.97 13.89
C VAL A 34 -4.67 4.01 13.10
N MET A 35 -3.91 4.53 12.14
CA MET A 35 -2.94 3.75 11.36
C MET A 35 -1.78 3.23 12.22
N ILE A 36 -1.26 4.02 13.16
CA ILE A 36 -0.21 3.59 14.08
C ILE A 36 -0.73 2.47 14.99
N LEU A 37 -1.94 2.65 15.55
CA LEU A 37 -2.54 1.67 16.45
C LEU A 37 -2.80 0.32 15.78
N SER A 38 -3.22 0.31 14.51
CA SER A 38 -3.47 -0.93 13.78
C SER A 38 -2.21 -1.69 13.38
N MET A 39 -1.07 -1.01 13.26
CA MET A 39 0.21 -1.64 12.93
C MET A 39 0.98 -2.14 14.16
N LEU A 40 0.58 -1.72 15.37
CA LEU A 40 1.29 -2.00 16.61
C LEU A 40 1.48 -3.50 16.88
N PRO A 41 0.48 -4.39 16.72
CA PRO A 41 0.67 -5.83 16.96
C PRO A 41 1.74 -6.45 16.05
N LEU A 42 1.78 -6.03 14.78
CA LEU A 42 2.75 -6.51 13.80
C LEU A 42 4.17 -6.01 14.14
N VAL A 43 4.29 -4.75 14.57
CA VAL A 43 5.56 -4.18 15.01
C VAL A 43 6.08 -4.90 16.25
N VAL A 44 5.21 -5.21 17.21
CA VAL A 44 5.59 -5.97 18.43
C VAL A 44 6.10 -7.36 18.05
N LEU A 45 5.41 -8.08 17.16
CA LEU A 45 5.85 -9.39 16.69
C LEU A 45 7.26 -9.33 16.07
N ILE A 46 7.50 -8.35 15.18
CA ILE A 46 8.81 -8.15 14.55
C ILE A 46 9.87 -7.85 15.62
N CYS A 47 9.57 -7.01 16.61
CA CYS A 47 10.52 -6.69 17.68
C CYS A 47 10.88 -7.93 18.51
N VAL A 48 9.91 -8.80 18.82
CA VAL A 48 10.17 -10.06 19.54
C VAL A 48 11.12 -10.94 18.73
N MET A 49 10.84 -11.18 17.45
CA MET A 49 11.71 -11.99 16.58
C MET A 49 13.12 -11.41 16.45
N LEU A 50 13.24 -10.09 16.26
CA LEU A 50 14.53 -9.41 16.18
C LEU A 50 15.27 -9.39 17.51
N GLY A 51 14.56 -9.35 18.64
CA GLY A 51 15.15 -9.48 19.97
C GLY A 51 15.85 -10.82 20.13
N PHE A 52 15.19 -11.91 19.76
CA PHE A 52 15.82 -13.24 19.75
C PHE A 52 17.03 -13.30 18.82
N ALA A 53 16.93 -12.75 17.61
CA ALA A 53 18.07 -12.70 16.69
C ALA A 53 19.24 -11.88 17.25
N ALA A 54 18.96 -10.72 17.85
CA ALA A 54 19.98 -9.83 18.41
C ALA A 54 20.72 -10.42 19.60
N ALA A 55 20.06 -11.26 20.42
CA ALA A 55 20.67 -11.94 21.56
C ALA A 55 21.80 -12.91 21.17
N GLN A 56 21.72 -13.48 19.96
CA GLN A 56 22.68 -14.46 19.45
C GLN A 56 23.93 -13.80 18.80
N LEU A 57 23.96 -12.47 18.69
CA LEU A 57 25.05 -11.76 18.01
C LEU A 57 26.23 -11.52 18.96
N THR A 58 27.44 -11.81 18.46
CA THR A 58 28.68 -11.67 19.24
C THR A 58 29.56 -10.50 18.79
N THR A 59 29.37 -9.99 17.56
CA THR A 59 30.23 -8.93 17.00
C THR A 59 29.44 -7.67 16.64
N ARG A 60 30.10 -6.51 16.74
CA ARG A 60 29.51 -5.24 16.29
C ARG A 60 29.23 -5.24 14.79
N TYR A 61 30.04 -5.96 14.02
CA TYR A 61 29.85 -6.10 12.58
C TYR A 61 28.58 -6.88 12.25
N SER A 62 28.30 -7.98 12.96
CA SER A 62 27.06 -8.75 12.76
C SER A 62 25.81 -7.99 13.25
N ALA A 63 25.94 -7.16 14.29
CA ALA A 63 24.87 -6.21 14.66
C ALA A 63 24.62 -5.16 13.56
N MET A 64 25.68 -4.63 12.94
CA MET A 64 25.55 -3.69 11.83
C MET A 64 24.86 -4.33 10.60
N THR A 65 25.21 -5.57 10.22
CA THR A 65 24.60 -6.24 9.07
C THR A 65 23.11 -6.54 9.33
N LEU A 66 22.73 -6.94 10.54
CA LEU A 66 21.32 -7.11 10.91
C LEU A 66 20.55 -5.78 10.87
N LEU A 67 21.10 -4.71 11.46
CA LEU A 67 20.49 -3.38 11.40
C LEU A 67 20.35 -2.87 9.96
N ASN A 68 21.31 -3.21 9.09
CA ASN A 68 21.25 -2.88 7.67
C ASN A 68 20.14 -3.63 6.95
N ALA A 69 19.96 -4.92 7.24
CA ALA A 69 18.84 -5.69 6.71
C ALA A 69 17.49 -5.14 7.15
N ILE A 70 17.35 -4.75 8.41
CA ILE A 70 16.12 -4.12 8.93
C ILE A 70 15.85 -2.80 8.20
N LEU A 71 16.85 -1.92 8.10
CA LEU A 71 16.72 -0.64 7.41
C LEU A 71 16.32 -0.84 5.94
N SER A 72 16.98 -1.77 5.27
CA SER A 72 16.74 -2.09 3.86
C SER A 72 15.35 -2.70 3.64
N ALA A 73 14.90 -3.60 4.52
CA ALA A 73 13.57 -4.19 4.46
C ALA A 73 12.47 -3.14 4.64
N VAL A 74 12.62 -2.22 5.61
CA VAL A 74 11.67 -1.12 5.80
C VAL A 74 11.71 -0.13 4.63
N GLN A 75 12.88 0.16 4.08
CA GLN A 75 13.00 1.01 2.88
C GLN A 75 12.30 0.41 1.67
N LEU A 76 12.47 -0.90 1.44
CA LEU A 76 11.76 -1.62 0.38
C LEU A 76 10.25 -1.58 0.60
N PHE A 77 9.78 -1.86 1.83
CA PHE A 77 8.37 -1.74 2.18
C PHE A 77 7.82 -0.34 1.88
N ILE A 78 8.54 0.72 2.29
CA ILE A 78 8.18 2.11 2.01
C ILE A 78 8.13 2.37 0.51
N LEU A 79 9.11 1.89 -0.26
CA LEU A 79 9.17 2.08 -1.71
C LEU A 79 7.89 1.59 -2.40
N PHE A 80 7.45 0.37 -2.09
CA PHE A 80 6.25 -0.22 -2.69
C PHE A 80 4.97 0.48 -2.26
N MET A 81 4.83 0.79 -0.96
CA MET A 81 3.65 1.47 -0.42
C MET A 81 3.54 2.93 -0.89
N MET A 82 4.66 3.59 -1.13
CA MET A 82 4.71 5.02 -1.45
C MET A 82 4.56 5.30 -2.95
N MET A 83 4.96 4.37 -3.83
CA MET A 83 4.87 4.49 -5.28
C MET A 83 3.57 5.15 -5.79
N PRO A 84 2.36 4.66 -5.39
CA PRO A 84 1.11 5.26 -5.83
C PRO A 84 0.93 6.70 -5.34
N SER A 85 1.42 7.02 -4.13
CA SER A 85 1.36 8.36 -3.55
C SER A 85 2.32 9.34 -4.24
N VAL A 86 3.52 8.89 -4.64
CA VAL A 86 4.44 9.71 -5.45
C VAL A 86 3.77 10.04 -6.77
N LEU A 87 3.26 9.02 -7.48
CA LEU A 87 2.62 9.23 -8.78
C LEU A 87 1.42 10.17 -8.70
N GLY A 88 0.59 10.02 -7.66
CA GLY A 88 -0.59 10.86 -7.43
C GLY A 88 -0.30 12.27 -6.97
N THR A 89 0.76 12.51 -6.21
CA THR A 89 1.06 13.85 -5.68
C THR A 89 1.91 14.64 -6.66
N LEU A 90 2.98 14.02 -7.21
CA LEU A 90 3.94 14.70 -8.06
C LEU A 90 3.41 15.00 -9.46
N TYR A 91 2.70 14.05 -10.07
CA TYR A 91 2.32 14.12 -11.49
C TYR A 91 0.82 14.29 -11.75
N SER A 92 -0.01 14.44 -10.71
CA SER A 92 -1.44 14.77 -10.92
C SER A 92 -1.60 16.17 -11.50
N ALA A 93 -2.49 16.27 -12.49
CA ALA A 93 -2.71 17.46 -13.30
C ALA A 93 -3.64 18.49 -12.63
N GLU A 94 -4.42 18.11 -11.61
CA GLU A 94 -5.44 18.97 -10.98
C GLU A 94 -4.84 20.26 -10.39
N ASP A 95 -3.76 20.13 -9.61
CA ASP A 95 -3.03 21.29 -9.10
C ASP A 95 -1.99 21.82 -10.09
N GLY A 96 -1.67 21.07 -11.14
CA GLY A 96 -0.58 21.36 -12.07
C GLY A 96 -0.81 22.65 -12.85
N ALA A 97 -2.01 22.80 -13.42
CA ALA A 97 -2.39 23.96 -14.22
C ALA A 97 -2.50 25.25 -13.38
N PHE A 98 -2.99 25.14 -12.15
CA PHE A 98 -3.07 26.25 -11.22
C PHE A 98 -1.67 26.65 -10.71
N LEU A 99 -0.84 25.68 -10.31
CA LEU A 99 0.51 25.98 -9.83
C LEU A 99 1.42 26.48 -10.96
N SER A 100 1.16 26.11 -12.22
CA SER A 100 1.91 26.62 -13.38
C SER A 100 1.48 28.03 -13.81
N SER A 101 0.30 28.51 -13.42
CA SER A 101 -0.12 29.89 -13.67
C SER A 101 0.40 30.87 -12.62
N LEU A 102 0.80 30.38 -11.44
CA LEU A 102 1.45 31.18 -10.41
C LEU A 102 2.91 31.47 -10.77
N PRO A 103 3.49 32.61 -10.34
CA PRO A 103 4.89 32.96 -10.56
C PRO A 103 5.82 32.17 -9.62
N VAL A 104 5.78 30.84 -9.70
CA VAL A 104 6.52 29.91 -8.85
C VAL A 104 7.38 29.01 -9.74
N SER A 105 8.64 28.82 -9.39
CA SER A 105 9.52 27.92 -10.16
C SER A 105 9.02 26.45 -10.14
N PRO A 106 9.05 25.72 -11.28
CA PRO A 106 8.64 24.31 -11.32
C PRO A 106 9.44 23.40 -10.38
N THR A 107 10.71 23.73 -10.14
CA THR A 107 11.57 23.01 -9.19
C THR A 107 11.11 23.22 -7.75
N ALA A 108 10.68 24.43 -7.36
CA ALA A 108 10.11 24.68 -6.05
C ALA A 108 8.81 23.90 -5.83
N VAL A 109 7.95 23.80 -6.85
CA VAL A 109 6.73 22.98 -6.81
C VAL A 109 7.06 21.50 -6.64
N PHE A 110 8.03 20.99 -7.40
CA PHE A 110 8.51 19.61 -7.29
C PHE A 110 8.95 19.28 -5.88
N PHE A 111 9.88 20.07 -5.30
CA PHE A 111 10.39 19.82 -3.96
C PHE A 111 9.31 19.98 -2.89
N ALA A 112 8.36 20.91 -3.04
CA ALA A 112 7.25 21.06 -2.10
C ALA A 112 6.36 19.81 -2.09
N LYS A 113 6.04 19.27 -3.27
CA LYS A 113 5.28 18.02 -3.41
C LYS A 113 6.08 16.81 -2.92
N LEU A 114 7.38 16.74 -3.23
CA LEU A 114 8.27 15.68 -2.78
C LEU A 114 8.40 15.66 -1.24
N LEU A 115 8.55 16.84 -0.61
CA LEU A 115 8.61 16.94 0.85
C LEU A 115 7.32 16.47 1.53
N LEU A 116 6.17 16.79 0.92
CA LEU A 116 4.87 16.36 1.43
C LEU A 116 4.74 14.83 1.38
N VAL A 117 5.26 14.20 0.32
CA VAL A 117 5.33 12.74 0.22
C VAL A 117 6.35 12.18 1.21
N TYR A 118 7.52 12.80 1.36
CA TYR A 118 8.57 12.44 2.33
C TYR A 118 8.03 12.40 3.76
N ILE A 119 7.25 13.38 4.20
CA ILE A 119 6.67 13.38 5.55
C ILE A 119 5.73 12.17 5.76
N GLY A 120 5.02 11.75 4.71
CA GLY A 120 4.22 10.53 4.74
C GLY A 120 5.08 9.28 5.00
N ALA A 121 6.21 9.15 4.28
CA ALA A 121 7.10 8.00 4.43
C ALA A 121 7.88 8.05 5.72
N LEU A 122 8.26 9.23 6.20
CA LEU A 122 8.93 9.41 7.47
C LEU A 122 8.07 8.90 8.62
N LYS A 123 6.75 9.13 8.57
CA LYS A 123 5.82 8.58 9.56
C LYS A 123 5.81 7.06 9.52
N THR A 124 5.72 6.45 8.35
CA THR A 124 5.80 4.99 8.21
C THR A 124 7.16 4.45 8.67
N ALA A 125 8.26 5.09 8.26
CA ALA A 125 9.61 4.72 8.67
C ALA A 125 9.77 4.75 10.19
N ALA A 126 9.29 5.82 10.85
CA ALA A 126 9.39 5.96 12.30
C ALA A 126 8.62 4.85 13.05
N VAL A 127 7.44 4.45 12.57
CA VAL A 127 6.63 3.39 13.20
C VAL A 127 7.35 2.04 13.19
N PHE A 128 8.07 1.73 12.12
CA PHE A 128 8.77 0.45 11.98
C PHE A 128 10.21 0.50 12.52
N LEU A 129 11.00 1.53 12.16
CA LEU A 129 12.43 1.61 12.50
C LEU A 129 12.68 1.97 13.95
N LEU A 130 11.90 2.87 14.56
CA LEU A 130 12.16 3.30 15.93
C LEU A 130 12.15 2.13 16.91
N PRO A 131 11.08 1.30 16.99
CA PRO A 131 11.06 0.18 17.91
C PRO A 131 12.05 -0.92 17.52
N THR A 132 12.19 -1.25 16.23
CA THR A 132 13.08 -2.34 15.80
C THR A 132 14.57 -2.04 16.01
N LEU A 133 15.03 -0.83 15.68
CA LEU A 133 16.41 -0.42 15.92
C LEU A 133 16.73 -0.36 17.42
N LEU A 134 15.78 0.11 18.24
CA LEU A 134 15.92 0.11 19.70
C LEU A 134 15.99 -1.31 20.26
N THR A 135 15.09 -2.20 19.85
CA THR A 135 15.10 -3.58 20.33
C THR A 135 16.42 -4.27 20.03
N VAL A 136 16.93 -4.20 18.80
CA VAL A 136 18.22 -4.83 18.45
C VAL A 136 19.36 -4.24 19.27
N SER A 137 19.41 -2.91 19.42
CA SER A 137 20.51 -2.23 20.10
C SER A 137 20.52 -2.45 21.62
N VAL A 138 19.34 -2.44 22.24
CA VAL A 138 19.18 -2.69 23.67
C VAL A 138 19.45 -4.15 23.99
N THR A 139 18.90 -5.09 23.21
CA THR A 139 19.16 -6.52 23.42
C THR A 139 20.63 -6.84 23.22
N TYR A 140 21.26 -6.35 22.15
CA TYR A 140 22.69 -6.57 21.93
C TYR A 140 23.55 -6.09 23.11
N ALA A 141 23.23 -4.91 23.68
CA ALA A 141 23.89 -4.38 24.86
C ALA A 141 23.59 -5.16 26.15
N ALA A 142 22.35 -5.63 26.33
CA ALA A 142 21.92 -6.36 27.51
C ALA A 142 22.60 -7.73 27.64
N PHE A 143 22.97 -8.35 26.53
CA PHE A 143 23.69 -9.63 26.49
C PHE A 143 25.22 -9.48 26.61
N GLY A 144 25.70 -8.36 27.17
CA GLY A 144 27.10 -8.16 27.55
C GLY A 144 28.01 -7.68 26.42
N ASN A 145 27.48 -7.41 25.21
CA ASN A 145 28.27 -6.87 24.12
C ASN A 145 28.39 -5.32 24.23
N PRO A 146 29.58 -4.74 24.06
CA PRO A 146 29.77 -3.30 24.22
C PRO A 146 29.17 -2.54 23.03
N MET A 147 27.97 -1.97 23.20
CA MET A 147 27.33 -1.11 22.20
C MET A 147 27.82 0.35 22.31
N PHE A 148 27.96 1.05 21.18
CA PHE A 148 28.30 2.47 21.20
C PHE A 148 27.09 3.30 21.66
N TYR A 149 27.17 3.90 22.86
CA TYR A 149 26.06 4.69 23.41
C TYR A 149 25.66 5.90 22.55
N GLY A 150 26.58 6.45 21.75
CA GLY A 150 26.25 7.50 20.78
C GLY A 150 25.31 7.05 19.66
N PHE A 151 25.05 5.75 19.50
CA PHE A 151 24.09 5.22 18.53
C PHE A 151 22.66 5.65 18.83
N PHE A 152 22.23 5.66 20.11
CA PHE A 152 20.85 5.95 20.51
C PHE A 152 20.32 7.31 19.99
N PRO A 153 21.01 8.44 20.17
CA PRO A 153 20.58 9.71 19.56
C PRO A 153 20.69 9.71 18.03
N LEU A 154 21.62 8.95 17.45
CA LEU A 154 21.81 8.85 16.00
C LEU A 154 20.73 8.02 15.28
N ILE A 155 19.91 7.24 16.02
CA ILE A 155 18.70 6.61 15.47
C ILE A 155 17.81 7.63 14.77
N ALA A 156 17.70 8.85 15.30
CA ALA A 156 16.93 9.93 14.66
C ALA A 156 17.46 10.27 13.26
N VAL A 157 18.79 10.28 13.07
CA VAL A 157 19.42 10.52 11.77
C VAL A 157 19.10 9.38 10.79
N ILE A 158 19.15 8.13 11.26
CA ILE A 158 18.80 6.95 10.45
C ILE A 158 17.34 7.04 9.97
N ILE A 159 16.41 7.36 10.88
CA ILE A 159 14.98 7.49 10.55
C ILE A 159 14.75 8.63 9.56
N LEU A 160 15.43 9.77 9.71
CA LEU A 160 15.33 10.89 8.78
C LEU A 160 15.90 10.55 7.39
N ALA A 161 16.98 9.77 7.32
CA ALA A 161 17.58 9.35 6.07
C ALA A 161 16.77 8.24 5.38
N ALA A 162 16.07 7.39 6.13
CA ALA A 162 15.43 6.18 5.62
C ALA A 162 14.49 6.42 4.41
N PRO A 163 13.62 7.44 4.38
CA PRO A 163 12.75 7.68 3.23
C PRO A 163 13.46 8.20 1.97
N LEU A 164 14.67 8.75 2.09
CA LEU A 164 15.34 9.44 0.98
C LEU A 164 15.71 8.47 -0.16
N LEU A 165 16.19 7.27 0.16
CA LEU A 165 16.59 6.27 -0.83
C LEU A 165 15.38 5.69 -1.58
N PRO A 166 14.30 5.24 -0.92
CA PRO A 166 13.05 4.87 -1.57
C PRO A 166 12.49 5.95 -2.50
N LEU A 167 12.46 7.21 -2.03
CA LEU A 167 11.96 8.33 -2.84
C LEU A 167 12.83 8.60 -4.05
N PHE A 168 14.16 8.56 -3.88
CA PHE A 168 15.11 8.71 -4.97
C PHE A 168 14.85 7.66 -6.05
N ILE A 169 14.77 6.38 -5.67
CA ILE A 169 14.51 5.29 -6.62
C ILE A 169 13.18 5.52 -7.34
N VAL A 170 12.11 5.84 -6.61
CA VAL A 170 10.81 6.10 -7.24
C VAL A 170 10.89 7.27 -8.21
N VAL A 171 11.52 8.39 -7.85
CA VAL A 171 11.64 9.56 -8.74
C VAL A 171 12.51 9.24 -9.96
N LEU A 172 13.64 8.57 -9.75
CA LEU A 172 14.59 8.18 -10.79
C LEU A 172 13.91 7.39 -11.91
N PHE A 173 13.03 6.46 -11.56
CA PHE A 173 12.34 5.63 -12.53
C PHE A 173 11.00 6.20 -13.00
N SER A 174 10.22 6.81 -12.10
CA SER A 174 8.89 7.33 -12.47
C SER A 174 8.97 8.56 -13.37
N MET A 175 9.96 9.44 -13.20
CA MET A 175 10.07 10.65 -14.03
C MET A 175 10.28 10.34 -15.52
N PRO A 176 11.26 9.50 -15.91
CA PRO A 176 11.44 9.13 -17.31
C PRO A 176 10.19 8.48 -17.91
N VAL A 177 9.55 7.56 -17.17
CA VAL A 177 8.31 6.90 -17.62
C VAL A 177 7.20 7.94 -17.86
N MET A 178 7.03 8.89 -16.95
CA MET A 178 6.04 9.95 -17.09
C MET A 178 6.38 10.91 -18.23
N TRP A 179 7.66 11.23 -18.43
CA TRP A 179 8.14 12.05 -19.52
C TRP A 179 7.93 11.39 -20.88
N ILE A 180 8.32 10.13 -21.07
CA ILE A 180 8.03 9.34 -22.29
C ILE A 180 6.52 9.28 -22.50
N GLY A 181 5.77 9.08 -21.41
CA GLY A 181 4.32 9.12 -21.41
C GLY A 181 3.75 10.43 -21.98
N THR A 182 4.41 11.59 -21.83
CA THR A 182 3.92 12.84 -22.44
C THR A 182 3.93 12.83 -23.97
N TYR A 183 4.77 12.01 -24.62
CA TYR A 183 4.81 11.89 -26.08
C TYR A 183 3.68 11.00 -26.63
N LEU A 184 3.12 10.12 -25.81
CA LEU A 184 2.04 9.21 -26.17
C LEU A 184 0.68 9.93 -26.13
N LYS A 185 0.49 10.89 -27.05
CA LYS A 185 -0.75 11.68 -27.19
C LYS A 185 -1.98 10.75 -27.24
N GLY A 186 -2.96 11.01 -26.38
CA GLY A 186 -4.23 10.27 -26.33
C GLY A 186 -4.17 8.82 -25.84
N ARG A 187 -3.00 8.30 -25.42
CA ARG A 187 -2.84 6.91 -24.94
C ARG A 187 -2.49 6.84 -23.46
N SER A 188 -3.29 7.47 -22.59
CA SER A 188 -3.09 7.46 -21.14
C SER A 188 -3.02 6.04 -20.53
N VAL A 189 -3.74 5.09 -21.12
CA VAL A 189 -3.69 3.66 -20.78
C VAL A 189 -2.28 3.09 -20.89
N VAL A 190 -1.51 3.48 -21.92
CA VAL A 190 -0.14 2.97 -22.13
C VAL A 190 0.80 3.47 -21.03
N LYS A 191 0.65 4.73 -20.59
CA LYS A 191 1.43 5.29 -19.46
C LYS A 191 1.20 4.47 -18.19
N THR A 192 -0.05 4.12 -17.94
CA THR A 192 -0.43 3.29 -16.80
C THR A 192 0.17 1.89 -16.89
N LEU A 193 0.12 1.24 -18.05
CA LEU A 193 0.74 -0.07 -18.27
C LEU A 193 2.24 -0.03 -18.01
N PHE A 194 2.96 1.00 -18.50
CA PHE A 194 4.39 1.16 -18.20
C PHE A 194 4.65 1.31 -16.69
N SER A 195 3.82 2.08 -16.00
CA SER A 195 3.96 2.22 -14.55
C SER A 195 3.76 0.87 -13.85
N LEU A 196 2.68 0.13 -14.15
CA LEU A 196 2.39 -1.18 -13.54
C LEU A 196 3.47 -2.21 -13.87
N PHE A 197 3.96 -2.22 -15.12
CA PHE A 197 5.08 -3.05 -15.53
C PHE A 197 6.34 -2.72 -14.71
N PHE A 198 6.67 -1.44 -14.52
CA PHE A 198 7.81 -1.04 -13.69
C PHE A 198 7.66 -1.51 -12.24
N TYR A 199 6.46 -1.41 -11.67
CA TYR A 199 6.19 -1.94 -10.33
C TYR A 199 6.41 -3.45 -10.25
N ILE A 200 5.95 -4.21 -11.25
CA ILE A 200 6.19 -5.66 -11.34
C ILE A 200 7.69 -5.95 -11.47
N VAL A 201 8.43 -5.23 -12.33
CA VAL A 201 9.88 -5.43 -12.51
C VAL A 201 10.63 -5.19 -11.20
N LEU A 202 10.31 -4.11 -10.49
CA LEU A 202 10.97 -3.80 -9.22
C LEU A 202 10.65 -4.85 -8.14
N MET A 203 9.43 -5.39 -8.15
CA MET A 203 9.06 -6.51 -7.29
C MET A 203 9.77 -7.82 -7.67
N VAL A 204 9.88 -8.14 -8.96
CA VAL A 204 10.61 -9.34 -9.41
C VAL A 204 12.09 -9.21 -9.08
N ALA A 205 12.69 -8.03 -9.24
CA ALA A 205 14.06 -7.77 -8.80
C ALA A 205 14.21 -8.01 -7.29
N TYR A 206 13.22 -7.59 -6.48
CA TYR A 206 13.17 -7.91 -5.05
C TYR A 206 13.03 -9.42 -4.79
N MET A 207 12.20 -10.13 -5.56
CA MET A 207 12.06 -11.59 -5.43
C MET A 207 13.36 -12.32 -5.73
N VAL A 208 14.03 -11.95 -6.83
CA VAL A 208 15.32 -12.52 -7.23
C VAL A 208 16.38 -12.22 -6.18
N PHE A 209 16.39 -11.00 -5.65
CA PHE A 209 17.26 -10.63 -4.55
C PHE A 209 17.01 -11.49 -3.30
N MET A 210 15.75 -11.66 -2.90
CA MET A 210 15.38 -12.52 -1.77
C MET A 210 15.71 -13.99 -2.02
N PHE A 211 15.60 -14.46 -3.27
CA PHE A 211 16.02 -15.81 -3.66
C PHE A 211 17.51 -16.03 -3.45
N PHE A 212 18.37 -15.10 -3.88
CA PHE A 212 19.82 -15.19 -3.64
C PHE A 212 20.17 -15.14 -2.14
N VAL A 213 19.52 -14.24 -1.39
CA VAL A 213 19.69 -14.16 0.08
C VAL A 213 19.26 -15.47 0.76
N ASN A 214 18.19 -16.11 0.27
CA ASN A 214 17.65 -17.34 0.86
C ASN A 214 18.45 -18.58 0.49
N THR A 215 18.88 -18.71 -0.77
CA THR A 215 19.62 -19.88 -1.27
C THR A 215 21.04 -20.00 -0.70
N GLU A 216 21.69 -18.87 -0.40
CA GLU A 216 23.02 -18.86 0.21
C GLU A 216 23.00 -18.62 1.72
N GLY A 217 21.83 -18.31 2.32
CA GLY A 217 21.83 -17.73 3.65
C GLY A 217 20.59 -17.85 4.53
N PHE A 218 19.63 -18.74 4.28
CA PHE A 218 18.62 -19.05 5.30
C PHE A 218 18.69 -20.53 5.68
N GLY A 219 19.02 -20.75 6.96
CA GLY A 219 19.42 -22.03 7.51
C GLY A 219 18.41 -23.14 7.27
N GLN A 220 18.90 -24.22 6.66
CA GLN A 220 18.28 -25.55 6.66
C GLN A 220 18.42 -26.27 8.00
N ASN A 221 18.99 -25.65 9.04
CA ASN A 221 19.19 -26.31 10.33
C ASN A 221 18.89 -25.34 11.48
N GLY A 222 17.85 -25.65 12.24
CA GLY A 222 17.52 -24.96 13.49
C GLY A 222 18.56 -25.26 14.56
N GLU A 223 19.56 -24.38 14.69
CA GLU A 223 20.30 -24.08 15.92
C GLU A 223 21.18 -22.84 15.67
N GLY A 224 20.72 -21.67 16.13
CA GLY A 224 21.44 -20.41 16.02
C GLY A 224 21.36 -19.71 14.65
N ILE A 225 21.90 -18.48 14.57
CA ILE A 225 22.08 -17.78 13.29
C ILE A 225 23.17 -18.54 12.53
N SER A 226 22.78 -19.38 11.57
CA SER A 226 23.73 -20.12 10.73
C SER A 226 24.70 -19.16 10.03
N GLN A 227 25.92 -19.63 9.74
CA GLN A 227 26.93 -18.85 9.03
C GLN A 227 26.40 -18.29 7.69
N GLY A 228 25.56 -19.06 6.99
CA GLY A 228 24.88 -18.60 5.78
C GLY A 228 24.01 -17.36 6.00
N VAL A 229 23.29 -17.25 7.13
CA VAL A 229 22.50 -16.04 7.44
C VAL A 229 23.40 -14.82 7.59
N LEU A 230 24.57 -14.98 8.21
CA LEU A 230 25.53 -13.88 8.31
C LEU A 230 26.10 -13.50 6.94
N ASP A 231 26.33 -14.48 6.05
CA ASP A 231 26.85 -14.25 4.70
C ASP A 231 25.80 -13.59 3.78
N GLY A 232 24.54 -14.04 3.83
CA GLY A 232 23.43 -13.39 3.12
C GLY A 232 23.15 -11.97 3.60
N LEU A 233 23.25 -11.73 4.92
CA LEU A 233 23.18 -10.38 5.49
C LEU A 233 24.38 -9.52 5.07
N ALA A 234 25.58 -10.11 4.92
CA ALA A 234 26.77 -9.42 4.43
C ALA A 234 26.61 -9.02 2.95
N LEU A 235 26.12 -9.93 2.09
CA LEU A 235 25.82 -9.64 0.69
C LEU A 235 24.77 -8.53 0.56
N LEU A 236 23.70 -8.60 1.34
CA LEU A 236 22.70 -7.52 1.41
C LEU A 236 23.36 -6.20 1.84
N SER A 237 24.31 -6.26 2.77
CA SER A 237 25.03 -5.09 3.26
C SER A 237 25.92 -4.46 2.19
N ASP A 238 26.46 -5.27 1.28
CA ASP A 238 27.26 -4.81 0.14
C ASP A 238 26.39 -4.20 -0.96
N VAL A 239 25.22 -4.79 -1.25
CA VAL A 239 24.26 -4.22 -2.21
C VAL A 239 23.66 -2.92 -1.68
N MET A 240 23.28 -2.89 -0.40
CA MET A 240 22.71 -1.73 0.29
C MET A 240 23.80 -0.90 0.97
N TYR A 241 24.88 -0.63 0.24
CA TYR A 241 26.02 0.14 0.72
C TYR A 241 25.69 1.53 1.32
N PRO A 242 24.74 2.32 0.76
CA PRO A 242 24.32 3.59 1.38
C PRO A 242 23.87 3.45 2.84
N ASN A 243 23.14 2.37 3.13
CA ASN A 243 22.67 2.06 4.47
C ASN A 243 23.81 1.55 5.35
N ARG A 244 24.69 0.70 4.81
CA ARG A 244 25.90 0.21 5.49
C ARG A 244 26.75 1.39 5.97
N ALA A 245 27.11 2.31 5.08
CA ALA A 245 27.93 3.47 5.42
C ALA A 245 27.29 4.34 6.53
N LEU A 246 25.97 4.59 6.43
CA LEU A 246 25.23 5.35 7.43
C LEU A 246 25.24 4.65 8.79
N LEU A 247 25.00 3.34 8.83
CA LEU A 247 24.98 2.55 10.05
C LEU A 247 26.37 2.39 10.66
N SER A 248 27.41 2.16 9.85
CA SER A 248 28.79 2.11 10.32
C SER A 248 29.19 3.43 10.98
N MET A 249 28.81 4.56 10.39
CA MET A 249 28.99 5.89 10.99
C MET A 249 28.26 6.00 12.34
N CYS A 250 26.98 5.61 12.40
CA CYS A 250 26.18 5.69 13.63
C CYS A 250 26.68 4.77 14.75
N LEU A 251 27.28 3.63 14.40
CA LEU A 251 27.81 2.64 15.35
C LEU A 251 29.26 2.92 15.77
N GLY A 252 29.90 3.96 15.23
CA GLY A 252 31.29 4.31 15.55
C GLY A 252 32.33 3.43 14.85
N ILE A 253 31.95 2.68 13.82
CA ILE A 253 32.85 1.84 13.02
C ILE A 253 33.47 2.73 11.95
N ASP A 254 34.78 3.00 12.01
CA ASP A 254 35.49 3.92 11.11
C ASP A 254 34.72 5.23 10.85
N ALA A 255 34.23 5.83 11.93
CA ALA A 255 33.17 6.84 11.89
C ALA A 255 33.47 8.03 10.98
N ALA A 256 34.71 8.54 10.98
CA ALA A 256 35.10 9.67 10.13
C ALA A 256 35.05 9.34 8.63
N LYS A 257 35.55 8.15 8.25
CA LYS A 257 35.51 7.67 6.86
C LYS A 257 34.07 7.44 6.41
N ASN A 258 33.29 6.74 7.24
CA ASN A 258 31.90 6.42 6.93
C ASN A 258 30.99 7.65 6.97
N PHE A 259 31.31 8.68 7.76
CA PHE A 259 30.65 9.99 7.71
C PHE A 259 30.85 10.65 6.35
N GLY A 260 32.10 10.76 5.88
CA GLY A 260 32.41 11.37 4.57
C GLY A 260 31.72 10.64 3.41
N ILE A 261 31.76 9.30 3.43
CA ILE A 261 31.10 8.46 2.43
C ILE A 261 29.58 8.64 2.48
N SER A 262 28.98 8.59 3.67
CA SER A 262 27.53 8.74 3.84
C SER A 262 27.05 10.10 3.34
N VAL A 263 27.70 11.18 3.76
CA VAL A 263 27.37 12.53 3.31
C VAL A 263 27.51 12.64 1.78
N GLY A 264 28.58 12.08 1.20
CA GLY A 264 28.78 12.05 -0.25
C GLY A 264 27.66 11.34 -0.99
N ILE A 265 27.23 10.16 -0.52
CA ILE A 265 26.13 9.40 -1.12
C ILE A 265 24.81 10.18 -1.02
N TRP A 266 24.41 10.59 0.18
CA TRP A 266 23.13 11.27 0.38
C TRP A 266 23.07 12.63 -0.35
N ALA A 267 24.18 13.38 -0.38
CA ALA A 267 24.29 14.61 -1.17
C ALA A 267 24.22 14.32 -2.67
N GLY A 268 24.89 13.26 -3.14
CA GLY A 268 24.83 12.81 -4.54
C GLY A 268 23.41 12.46 -4.98
N LEU A 269 22.67 11.69 -4.17
CA LEU A 269 21.26 11.36 -4.43
C LEU A 269 20.39 12.61 -4.51
N ALA A 270 20.62 13.59 -3.62
CA ALA A 270 19.92 14.87 -3.64
C ALA A 270 20.25 15.67 -4.92
N LEU A 271 21.52 15.75 -5.32
CA LEU A 271 21.95 16.44 -6.54
C LEU A 271 21.35 15.81 -7.80
N VAL A 272 21.34 14.48 -7.90
CA VAL A 272 20.69 13.77 -9.02
C VAL A 272 19.18 14.06 -9.03
N SER A 273 18.52 14.07 -7.87
CA SER A 273 17.10 14.43 -7.76
C SER A 273 16.81 15.85 -8.25
N VAL A 274 17.66 16.82 -7.90
CA VAL A 274 17.60 18.21 -8.39
C VAL A 274 17.79 18.23 -9.91
N GLY A 275 18.77 17.49 -10.43
CA GLY A 275 19.01 17.34 -11.88
C GLY A 275 17.79 16.80 -12.63
N LEU A 276 17.20 15.71 -12.14
CA LEU A 276 15.98 15.14 -12.70
C LEU A 276 14.81 16.13 -12.69
N ALA A 277 14.64 16.87 -11.60
CA ALA A 277 13.60 17.90 -11.48
C ALA A 277 13.79 19.03 -12.50
N MET A 278 15.03 19.50 -12.70
CA MET A 278 15.33 20.54 -13.69
C MET A 278 15.10 20.06 -15.12
N LEU A 279 15.49 18.83 -15.44
CA LEU A 279 15.44 18.28 -16.81
C LEU A 279 14.04 17.82 -17.21
N PHE A 280 13.37 17.05 -16.35
CA PHE A 280 12.16 16.33 -16.72
C PHE A 280 10.90 16.98 -16.14
N TYR A 281 10.90 17.41 -14.88
CA TYR A 281 9.66 17.89 -14.22
C TYR A 281 9.05 19.09 -14.93
N ARG A 282 9.86 20.11 -15.26
CA ARG A 282 9.39 21.28 -16.03
C ARG A 282 8.76 20.86 -17.37
N ARG A 283 9.40 19.94 -18.09
CA ARG A 283 8.91 19.47 -19.40
C ARG A 283 7.61 18.69 -19.28
N ILE A 284 7.46 17.89 -18.23
CA ILE A 284 6.25 17.12 -17.94
C ILE A 284 5.09 18.09 -17.66
N THR A 285 5.26 19.05 -16.74
CA THR A 285 4.18 19.95 -16.32
C THR A 285 3.68 20.83 -17.46
N VAL A 286 4.59 21.43 -18.25
CA VAL A 286 4.23 22.29 -19.40
C VAL A 286 3.44 21.50 -20.44
N ARG A 287 3.91 20.30 -20.82
CA ARG A 287 3.21 19.48 -21.82
C ARG A 287 1.89 18.91 -21.32
N GLN A 288 1.75 18.63 -20.03
CA GLN A 288 0.47 18.21 -19.46
C GLN A 288 -0.59 19.32 -19.53
N THR A 289 -0.19 20.59 -19.40
CA THR A 289 -1.09 21.74 -19.55
C THR A 289 -1.43 22.02 -21.02
N GLU A 290 -0.46 21.88 -21.93
CA GLU A 290 -0.67 22.05 -23.37
C GLU A 290 -1.51 20.92 -24.01
N ALA A 291 -1.48 19.70 -23.45
CA ALA A 291 -2.12 18.51 -24.01
C ALA A 291 -3.66 18.45 -23.86
N HIS A 292 -4.32 19.51 -23.39
CA HIS A 292 -5.79 19.56 -23.26
C HIS A 292 -6.56 19.80 -24.58
N ARG A 293 -5.88 19.91 -25.71
CA ARG A 293 -6.54 19.83 -27.02
C ARG A 293 -6.80 18.36 -27.36
N GLU A 294 -7.92 17.81 -26.89
CA GLU A 294 -8.49 16.64 -27.53
C GLU A 294 -8.92 17.06 -28.94
N GLU A 295 -8.25 16.53 -29.97
CA GLU A 295 -8.84 16.46 -31.29
C GLU A 295 -10.12 15.63 -31.17
N SER A 296 -11.25 16.31 -31.26
CA SER A 296 -12.57 15.70 -31.44
C SER A 296 -12.49 14.70 -32.59
N LYS A 297 -12.33 13.41 -32.27
CA LYS A 297 -12.45 12.36 -33.26
C LYS A 297 -13.92 12.26 -33.64
N GLY A 298 -14.20 12.55 -34.90
CA GLY A 298 -15.53 12.57 -35.50
C GLY A 298 -16.35 11.30 -35.23
N LYS A 299 -17.66 11.50 -35.13
CA LYS A 299 -18.77 10.53 -35.06
C LYS A 299 -18.33 9.08 -34.74
N ALA A 300 -18.12 8.80 -33.46
CA ALA A 300 -18.00 7.43 -32.99
C ALA A 300 -19.32 6.68 -33.25
N ALA A 301 -19.26 5.61 -34.02
CA ALA A 301 -20.41 4.72 -34.21
C ALA A 301 -20.79 4.09 -32.86
N PHE A 302 -21.97 4.42 -32.35
CA PHE A 302 -22.49 3.85 -31.11
C PHE A 302 -22.80 2.36 -31.33
N ARG A 303 -21.90 1.49 -30.88
CA ARG A 303 -22.11 0.04 -30.91
C ARG A 303 -22.93 -0.38 -29.69
N LYS A 304 -24.11 -0.97 -29.91
CA LYS A 304 -24.94 -1.55 -28.84
C LYS A 304 -24.12 -2.60 -28.09
N THR A 305 -23.82 -2.34 -26.81
CA THR A 305 -23.11 -3.25 -25.91
C THR A 305 -24.04 -3.58 -24.75
N ARG A 306 -23.91 -4.78 -24.16
CA ARG A 306 -24.65 -5.15 -22.94
C ARG A 306 -24.31 -4.17 -21.81
N LEU A 307 -25.30 -3.80 -20.99
CA LEU A 307 -25.18 -2.75 -19.97
C LEU A 307 -24.03 -3.02 -18.97
N ILE A 308 -24.01 -4.19 -18.33
CA ILE A 308 -23.03 -4.52 -17.28
C ILE A 308 -21.59 -4.49 -17.82
N PRO A 309 -21.24 -5.20 -18.92
CA PRO A 309 -19.90 -5.11 -19.50
C PRO A 309 -19.52 -3.69 -19.94
N ALA A 310 -20.47 -2.88 -20.40
CA ALA A 310 -20.20 -1.49 -20.77
C ALA A 310 -19.82 -0.64 -19.54
N LEU A 311 -20.54 -0.79 -18.43
CA LEU A 311 -20.21 -0.13 -17.16
C LEU A 311 -18.85 -0.59 -16.62
N MET A 312 -18.57 -1.89 -16.64
CA MET A 312 -17.28 -2.44 -16.22
C MET A 312 -16.13 -1.93 -17.10
N LYS A 313 -16.33 -1.86 -18.42
CA LYS A 313 -15.33 -1.33 -19.36
C LYS A 313 -15.09 0.16 -19.14
N ARG A 314 -16.15 0.95 -18.90
CA ARG A 314 -16.06 2.37 -18.56
C ARG A 314 -15.20 2.55 -17.31
N ASP A 315 -15.47 1.76 -16.27
CA ASP A 315 -14.75 1.81 -15.01
C ASP A 315 -13.27 1.39 -15.16
N PHE A 316 -13.01 0.28 -15.86
CA PHE A 316 -11.64 -0.15 -16.16
C PHE A 316 -10.86 0.93 -16.91
N LEU A 317 -11.46 1.53 -17.94
CA LEU A 317 -10.83 2.60 -18.69
C LEU A 317 -10.63 3.86 -17.84
N SER A 318 -11.56 4.20 -16.95
CA SER A 318 -11.40 5.33 -16.02
C SER A 318 -10.15 5.16 -15.15
N ILE A 319 -9.97 3.97 -14.58
CA ILE A 319 -8.81 3.61 -13.76
C ILE A 319 -7.53 3.63 -14.60
N MET A 320 -7.55 2.97 -15.75
CA MET A 320 -6.39 2.85 -16.62
C MET A 320 -5.98 4.17 -17.28
N ARG A 321 -6.88 5.14 -17.40
CA ARG A 321 -6.55 6.48 -17.90
C ARG A 321 -5.76 7.31 -16.89
N ASN A 322 -5.69 6.90 -15.61
CA ASN A 322 -4.95 7.60 -14.57
C ASN A 322 -3.93 6.65 -13.88
N PRO A 323 -2.62 6.77 -14.17
CA PRO A 323 -1.59 5.88 -13.61
C PRO A 323 -1.58 5.81 -12.08
N SER A 324 -1.82 6.95 -11.40
CA SER A 324 -1.88 7.00 -9.94
C SER A 324 -3.04 6.21 -9.37
N MET A 325 -4.21 6.28 -10.04
CA MET A 325 -5.41 5.55 -9.65
C MET A 325 -5.22 4.04 -9.87
N ALA A 326 -4.75 3.64 -11.05
CA ALA A 326 -4.45 2.26 -11.37
C ALA A 326 -3.43 1.63 -10.42
N MET A 327 -2.35 2.34 -10.10
CA MET A 327 -1.40 1.90 -9.06
C MET A 327 -2.09 1.73 -7.71
N GLY A 328 -2.90 2.71 -7.29
CA GLY A 328 -3.63 2.62 -6.04
C GLY A 328 -4.54 1.40 -5.93
N MET A 329 -5.10 0.95 -7.05
CA MET A 329 -6.10 -0.12 -7.08
C MET A 329 -5.51 -1.50 -7.37
N PHE A 330 -4.53 -1.58 -8.28
CA PHE A 330 -3.95 -2.85 -8.73
C PHE A 330 -2.67 -3.24 -8.00
N SER A 331 -1.93 -2.30 -7.38
CA SER A 331 -0.67 -2.64 -6.70
C SER A 331 -0.87 -3.67 -5.58
N ASN A 332 -1.94 -3.58 -4.79
CA ASN A 332 -2.23 -4.56 -3.72
C ASN A 332 -2.56 -5.95 -4.29
N ILE A 333 -3.31 -5.99 -5.39
CA ILE A 333 -3.70 -7.22 -6.08
C ILE A 333 -2.47 -7.90 -6.70
N ILE A 334 -1.56 -7.10 -7.27
CA ILE A 334 -0.27 -7.58 -7.82
C ILE A 334 0.69 -8.01 -6.71
N LEU A 335 0.63 -7.37 -5.53
CA LEU A 335 1.49 -7.69 -4.39
C LEU A 335 1.21 -9.08 -3.81
N ALA A 336 -0.04 -9.59 -3.91
CA ALA A 336 -0.44 -10.87 -3.37
C ALA A 336 0.40 -12.08 -3.85
N PRO A 337 0.48 -12.39 -5.16
CA PRO A 337 1.29 -13.51 -5.66
C PRO A 337 2.78 -13.37 -5.32
N ILE A 338 3.26 -12.13 -5.24
CA ILE A 338 4.67 -11.80 -5.01
C ILE A 338 5.03 -12.08 -3.55
N VAL A 339 4.24 -11.57 -2.60
CA VAL A 339 4.45 -11.83 -1.16
C VAL A 339 4.38 -13.33 -0.89
N MET A 340 3.41 -14.03 -1.48
CA MET A 340 3.32 -15.48 -1.36
C MET A 340 4.60 -16.16 -1.86
N ALA A 341 5.05 -15.87 -3.08
CA ALA A 341 6.24 -16.52 -3.61
C ALA A 341 7.54 -16.13 -2.88
N VAL A 342 7.62 -14.94 -2.27
CA VAL A 342 8.76 -14.56 -1.39
C VAL A 342 8.72 -15.37 -0.10
N MET A 343 7.55 -15.50 0.52
CA MET A 343 7.38 -16.23 1.77
C MET A 343 7.62 -17.73 1.61
N PHE A 344 7.36 -18.29 0.44
CA PHE A 344 7.75 -19.67 0.11
C PHE A 344 9.22 -19.94 0.45
N PHE A 345 10.12 -19.04 0.04
CA PHE A 345 11.55 -19.19 0.30
C PHE A 345 11.88 -19.12 1.79
N PHE A 346 11.19 -18.27 2.57
CA PHE A 346 11.38 -18.20 4.02
C PHE A 346 10.86 -19.44 4.77
N ILE A 347 9.75 -20.03 4.33
CA ILE A 347 9.05 -21.09 5.06
C ILE A 347 9.57 -22.49 4.70
N ARG A 348 10.16 -22.67 3.51
CA ARG A 348 10.60 -23.99 3.00
C ARG A 348 11.57 -24.72 3.94
N GLY A 349 12.39 -24.01 4.73
CA GLY A 349 13.29 -24.61 5.71
C GLY A 349 12.60 -25.18 6.96
N ASP A 350 11.46 -24.61 7.39
CA ASP A 350 10.73 -25.04 8.59
C ASP A 350 9.69 -26.14 8.29
N ALA A 351 9.22 -26.23 7.04
CA ALA A 351 8.20 -27.20 6.63
C ALA A 351 8.68 -28.66 6.68
N GLU A 352 9.99 -28.90 6.57
CA GLU A 352 10.58 -30.24 6.74
C GLU A 352 10.66 -30.68 8.22
N GLN A 353 10.52 -29.74 9.17
CA GLN A 353 10.56 -30.02 10.61
C GLN A 353 9.18 -30.11 11.27
N SER A 354 8.09 -29.84 10.54
CA SER A 354 6.74 -29.83 11.10
C SER A 354 5.99 -31.15 10.86
N GLY A 355 5.96 -32.02 11.89
CA GLY A 355 4.93 -33.06 12.05
C GLY A 355 4.77 -34.09 10.92
N SER A 356 3.55 -34.63 10.76
CA SER A 356 3.19 -35.55 9.65
C SER A 356 3.10 -34.80 8.33
N GLU A 357 3.30 -35.48 7.20
CA GLU A 357 3.19 -34.90 5.84
C GLU A 357 1.86 -34.15 5.62
N LEU A 358 0.76 -34.64 6.22
CA LEU A 358 -0.55 -34.00 6.16
C LEU A 358 -0.58 -32.64 6.87
N SER A 359 0.10 -32.53 8.02
CA SER A 359 0.17 -31.29 8.78
C SER A 359 0.90 -30.18 7.99
N GLY A 360 1.98 -30.55 7.30
CA GLY A 360 2.71 -29.65 6.39
C GLY A 360 1.83 -29.18 5.23
N GLU A 361 1.12 -30.10 4.56
CA GLU A 361 0.22 -29.76 3.45
C GLU A 361 -0.90 -28.80 3.89
N MET A 362 -1.53 -29.06 5.04
CA MET A 362 -2.60 -28.21 5.58
C MET A 362 -2.11 -26.83 6.03
N MET A 363 -0.90 -26.76 6.60
CA MET A 363 -0.26 -25.50 6.94
C MET A 363 0.00 -24.66 5.68
N MET A 364 0.57 -25.25 4.62
CA MET A 364 0.82 -24.54 3.36
C MET A 364 -0.48 -24.06 2.70
N ALA A 365 -1.51 -24.90 2.66
CA ALA A 365 -2.82 -24.51 2.15
C ALA A 365 -3.44 -23.35 2.95
N GLY A 366 -3.33 -23.39 4.28
CA GLY A 366 -3.77 -22.32 5.16
C GLY A 366 -3.02 -21.00 4.95
N ILE A 367 -1.70 -21.05 4.73
CA ILE A 367 -0.86 -19.88 4.45
C ILE A 367 -1.22 -19.23 3.10
N ILE A 368 -1.45 -20.04 2.06
CA ILE A 368 -1.87 -19.52 0.76
C ILE A 368 -3.25 -18.88 0.85
N LEU A 369 -4.19 -19.52 1.56
CA LEU A 369 -5.51 -18.95 1.81
C LEU A 369 -5.41 -17.64 2.61
N LEU A 370 -4.51 -17.55 3.59
CA LEU A 370 -4.24 -16.33 4.35
C LEU A 370 -3.81 -15.17 3.43
N TYR A 371 -2.84 -15.40 2.54
CA TYR A 371 -2.43 -14.36 1.58
C TYR A 371 -3.55 -13.96 0.63
N ALA A 372 -4.32 -14.94 0.15
CA ALA A 372 -5.46 -14.69 -0.73
C ALA A 372 -6.52 -13.81 -0.05
N LEU A 373 -6.91 -14.15 1.19
CA LEU A 373 -7.92 -13.42 1.93
C LEU A 373 -7.46 -12.02 2.32
N ILE A 374 -6.20 -11.82 2.71
CA ILE A 374 -5.69 -10.50 3.09
C ILE A 374 -5.56 -9.57 1.87
N PHE A 375 -4.88 -10.03 0.81
CA PHE A 375 -4.54 -9.14 -0.31
C PHE A 375 -5.65 -9.05 -1.36
N LEU A 376 -6.36 -10.14 -1.67
CA LEU A 376 -7.38 -10.13 -2.73
C LEU A 376 -8.77 -9.78 -2.20
N CYS A 377 -9.11 -10.16 -0.97
CA CYS A 377 -10.42 -9.90 -0.39
C CYS A 377 -10.39 -8.68 0.54
N GLY A 378 -9.48 -8.67 1.51
CA GLY A 378 -9.40 -7.66 2.56
C GLY A 378 -9.04 -6.28 2.03
N THR A 379 -8.00 -6.20 1.20
CA THR A 379 -7.45 -4.93 0.70
C THR A 379 -7.80 -4.64 -0.77
N ASN A 380 -8.95 -5.15 -1.23
CA ASN A 380 -9.45 -4.93 -2.59
C ASN A 380 -9.88 -3.47 -2.82
N MET A 381 -8.91 -2.63 -3.19
CA MET A 381 -9.09 -1.20 -3.41
C MET A 381 -10.07 -0.89 -4.55
N VAL A 382 -10.28 -1.82 -5.49
CA VAL A 382 -11.27 -1.67 -6.57
C VAL A 382 -12.69 -1.62 -5.99
N ALA A 383 -12.98 -2.44 -4.97
CA ALA A 383 -14.25 -2.45 -4.26
C ALA A 383 -14.35 -1.32 -3.23
N MET A 384 -13.26 -1.05 -2.48
CA MET A 384 -13.22 -0.02 -1.44
C MET A 384 -13.48 1.40 -1.95
N SER A 385 -13.24 1.64 -3.24
CA SER A 385 -13.39 2.95 -3.88
C SER A 385 -14.35 2.93 -5.07
N ALA A 386 -15.28 1.97 -5.09
CA ALA A 386 -16.16 1.71 -6.22
C ALA A 386 -16.85 2.97 -6.78
N TYR A 387 -17.36 3.84 -5.89
CA TYR A 387 -17.99 5.11 -6.20
C TYR A 387 -17.12 6.30 -5.85
N SER A 388 -16.34 6.24 -4.76
CA SER A 388 -15.41 7.32 -4.42
C SER A 388 -14.47 7.65 -5.59
N ARG A 389 -14.04 6.66 -6.39
CA ARG A 389 -13.18 6.89 -7.56
C ARG A 389 -13.79 7.69 -8.70
N GLU A 390 -15.12 7.77 -8.80
CA GLU A 390 -15.79 8.57 -9.84
C GLU A 390 -15.72 10.07 -9.54
N GLY A 391 -15.42 10.44 -8.29
CA GLY A 391 -15.26 11.82 -7.86
C GLY A 391 -16.52 12.67 -8.11
N GLU A 392 -16.33 13.97 -8.31
CA GLU A 392 -17.40 14.94 -8.65
C GLU A 392 -18.24 14.51 -9.85
N SER A 393 -17.65 13.79 -10.81
CA SER A 393 -18.33 13.34 -12.03
C SER A 393 -19.39 12.26 -11.76
N PHE A 394 -19.44 11.69 -10.55
CA PHE A 394 -20.46 10.71 -10.17
C PHE A 394 -21.89 11.25 -10.33
N PHE A 395 -22.08 12.57 -10.17
CA PHE A 395 -23.40 13.19 -10.33
C PHE A 395 -24.02 12.88 -11.72
N ILE A 396 -23.20 12.76 -12.78
CA ILE A 396 -23.64 12.40 -14.13
C ILE A 396 -24.22 10.98 -14.17
N SER A 397 -23.60 10.05 -13.43
CA SER A 397 -24.06 8.66 -13.34
C SER A 397 -25.46 8.54 -12.73
N LYS A 398 -25.93 9.53 -11.95
CA LYS A 398 -27.29 9.58 -11.39
C LYS A 398 -28.37 9.94 -12.43
N PHE A 399 -28.00 10.67 -13.48
CA PHE A 399 -28.93 11.04 -14.56
C PHE A 399 -29.05 9.99 -15.66
N LEU A 400 -28.17 8.98 -15.65
CA LEU A 400 -28.26 7.88 -16.60
C LEU A 400 -29.51 7.03 -16.27
N PRO A 401 -30.27 6.56 -17.28
CA PRO A 401 -31.41 5.68 -17.10
C PRO A 401 -30.95 4.24 -16.81
N ILE A 402 -30.19 4.07 -15.72
CA ILE A 402 -29.64 2.79 -15.25
C ILE A 402 -30.18 2.51 -13.86
N SER A 403 -30.57 1.26 -13.61
CA SER A 403 -31.01 0.89 -12.27
C SER A 403 -29.83 0.91 -11.29
N PRO A 404 -30.01 1.43 -10.05
CA PRO A 404 -28.99 1.38 -9.01
C PRO A 404 -28.42 -0.03 -8.79
N LYS A 405 -29.29 -1.04 -8.84
CA LYS A 405 -28.91 -2.45 -8.75
C LYS A 405 -27.92 -2.85 -9.86
N ALA A 406 -28.18 -2.48 -11.12
CA ALA A 406 -27.27 -2.80 -12.22
C ALA A 406 -25.90 -2.09 -12.08
N SER A 407 -25.90 -0.85 -11.58
CA SER A 407 -24.67 -0.10 -11.28
C SER A 407 -23.83 -0.83 -10.22
N VAL A 408 -24.45 -1.18 -9.09
CA VAL A 408 -23.81 -1.91 -7.99
C VAL A 408 -23.30 -3.29 -8.42
N THR A 409 -24.10 -4.05 -9.18
CA THR A 409 -23.68 -5.36 -9.68
C THR A 409 -22.48 -5.25 -10.63
N ALA A 410 -22.44 -4.23 -11.49
CA ALA A 410 -21.29 -4.01 -12.37
C ALA A 410 -20.00 -3.71 -11.58
N LYS A 411 -20.09 -2.92 -10.49
CA LYS A 411 -18.95 -2.65 -9.59
C LYS A 411 -18.46 -3.92 -8.91
N LEU A 412 -19.37 -4.72 -8.38
CA LEU A 412 -19.05 -5.96 -7.69
C LEU A 412 -18.39 -6.98 -8.63
N LEU A 413 -18.96 -7.20 -9.82
CA LEU A 413 -18.38 -8.10 -10.81
C LEU A 413 -17.00 -7.63 -11.27
N PHE A 414 -16.79 -6.32 -11.42
CA PHE A 414 -15.48 -5.78 -11.75
C PHE A 414 -14.44 -6.07 -10.66
N ALA A 415 -14.79 -5.85 -9.38
CA ALA A 415 -13.90 -6.18 -8.27
C ALA A 415 -13.58 -7.68 -8.19
N LEU A 416 -14.58 -8.54 -8.45
CA LEU A 416 -14.42 -10.00 -8.47
C LEU A 416 -13.51 -10.46 -9.61
N ILE A 417 -13.69 -9.95 -10.83
CA ILE A 417 -12.83 -10.32 -11.96
C ILE A 417 -11.38 -9.91 -11.69
N THR A 418 -11.15 -8.71 -11.13
CA THR A 418 -9.79 -8.25 -10.82
C THR A 418 -9.12 -9.14 -9.77
N ALA A 419 -9.85 -9.61 -8.77
CA ALA A 419 -9.33 -10.56 -7.78
C ALA A 419 -9.12 -11.96 -8.39
N ALA A 420 -10.03 -12.44 -9.22
CA ALA A 420 -9.95 -13.74 -9.87
C ALA A 420 -8.71 -13.87 -10.78
N VAL A 421 -8.37 -12.81 -11.53
CA VAL A 421 -7.16 -12.78 -12.37
C VAL A 421 -5.89 -12.97 -11.52
N ALA A 422 -5.79 -12.29 -10.38
CA ALA A 422 -4.63 -12.45 -9.51
C ALA A 422 -4.62 -13.79 -8.76
N LEU A 423 -5.81 -14.27 -8.37
CA LEU A 423 -5.97 -15.60 -7.79
C LEU A 423 -5.50 -16.69 -8.74
N ALA A 424 -5.79 -16.59 -10.04
CA ALA A 424 -5.29 -17.54 -11.03
C ALA A 424 -3.76 -17.61 -11.04
N VAL A 425 -3.07 -16.46 -10.99
CA VAL A 425 -1.61 -16.41 -10.88
C VAL A 425 -1.14 -17.03 -9.57
N MET A 426 -1.82 -16.75 -8.45
CA MET A 426 -1.48 -17.36 -7.17
C MET A 426 -1.66 -18.88 -7.17
N LEU A 427 -2.71 -19.42 -7.80
CA LEU A 427 -2.93 -20.85 -7.88
C LEU A 427 -1.85 -21.55 -8.71
N VAL A 428 -1.41 -20.93 -9.82
CA VAL A 428 -0.27 -21.45 -10.60
C VAL A 428 0.99 -21.51 -9.73
N LEU A 429 1.29 -20.46 -8.97
CA LEU A 429 2.44 -20.43 -8.06
C LEU A 429 2.26 -21.40 -6.88
N ALA A 430 1.05 -21.59 -6.37
CA ALA A 430 0.75 -22.55 -5.30
C ALA A 430 1.03 -23.99 -5.75
N VAL A 431 0.62 -24.35 -6.96
CA VAL A 431 0.90 -25.68 -7.53
C VAL A 431 2.40 -25.83 -7.84
N ALA A 432 3.02 -24.81 -8.45
CA ALA A 432 4.42 -24.89 -8.89
C ALA A 432 5.45 -24.82 -7.75
N LEU A 433 5.21 -24.00 -6.73
CA LEU A 433 6.15 -23.78 -5.63
C LEU A 433 5.81 -24.65 -4.41
N TYR A 434 4.55 -24.68 -4.00
CA TYR A 434 4.12 -25.34 -2.75
C TYR A 434 3.64 -26.79 -2.92
N GLY A 435 3.61 -27.31 -4.16
CA GLY A 435 3.21 -28.69 -4.42
C GLY A 435 1.75 -29.00 -4.09
N ILE A 436 0.87 -27.99 -4.06
CA ILE A 436 -0.55 -28.18 -3.69
C ILE A 436 -1.26 -29.07 -4.71
N GLY A 437 -1.94 -30.10 -4.23
CA GLY A 437 -2.77 -30.98 -5.06
C GLY A 437 -3.96 -30.25 -5.71
N PRO A 438 -4.42 -30.68 -6.90
CA PRO A 438 -5.44 -29.97 -7.68
C PRO A 438 -6.77 -29.80 -6.94
N GLY A 439 -7.16 -30.77 -6.09
CA GLY A 439 -8.37 -30.67 -5.26
C GLY A 439 -8.31 -29.51 -4.26
N ALA A 440 -7.19 -29.35 -3.56
CA ALA A 440 -6.97 -28.24 -2.65
C ALA A 440 -6.89 -26.90 -3.38
N ALA A 441 -6.26 -26.84 -4.57
CA ALA A 441 -6.23 -25.64 -5.39
C ALA A 441 -7.65 -25.17 -5.80
N VAL A 442 -8.54 -26.10 -6.20
CA VAL A 442 -9.95 -25.79 -6.50
C VAL A 442 -10.69 -25.31 -5.25
N ALA A 443 -10.46 -25.93 -4.10
CA ALA A 443 -11.07 -25.52 -2.85
C ALA A 443 -10.62 -24.12 -2.40
N ILE A 444 -9.32 -23.79 -2.51
CA ILE A 444 -8.78 -22.44 -2.31
C ILE A 444 -9.45 -21.45 -3.26
N ALA A 445 -9.59 -21.82 -4.53
CA ALA A 445 -10.21 -20.96 -5.53
C ALA A 445 -11.67 -20.62 -5.17
N ALA A 446 -12.47 -21.64 -4.87
CA ALA A 446 -13.88 -21.50 -4.54
C ALA A 446 -14.08 -20.68 -3.26
N THR A 447 -13.34 -21.00 -2.20
CA THR A 447 -13.43 -20.32 -0.90
C THR A 447 -12.99 -18.86 -0.99
N THR A 448 -11.87 -18.59 -1.68
CA THR A 448 -11.39 -17.22 -1.90
C THR A 448 -12.39 -16.38 -2.68
N LEU A 449 -12.98 -16.92 -3.76
CA LEU A 449 -13.96 -16.17 -4.57
C LEU A 449 -15.25 -15.88 -3.79
N LEU A 450 -15.74 -16.82 -2.97
CA LEU A 450 -16.89 -16.60 -2.08
C LEU A 450 -16.59 -15.50 -1.06
N PHE A 451 -15.45 -15.57 -0.38
CA PHE A 451 -15.00 -14.52 0.52
C PHE A 451 -14.86 -13.18 -0.20
N CYS A 452 -14.28 -13.16 -1.39
CA CYS A 452 -14.10 -11.96 -2.18
C CYS A 452 -15.46 -11.33 -2.54
N ALA A 453 -16.47 -12.13 -2.86
CA ALA A 453 -17.82 -11.64 -3.14
C ALA A 453 -18.45 -10.96 -1.92
N GLY A 454 -18.41 -11.62 -0.75
CA GLY A 454 -18.96 -11.06 0.48
C GLY A 454 -18.23 -9.80 0.95
N THR A 455 -16.91 -9.86 1.00
CA THR A 455 -16.07 -8.75 1.49
C THR A 455 -16.07 -7.55 0.53
N SER A 456 -16.00 -7.79 -0.78
CA SER A 456 -16.15 -6.72 -1.78
C SER A 456 -17.54 -6.08 -1.72
N ALA A 457 -18.58 -6.86 -1.43
CA ALA A 457 -19.92 -6.32 -1.26
C ALA A 457 -20.03 -5.40 -0.02
N ILE A 458 -19.40 -5.79 1.09
CA ILE A 458 -19.31 -4.97 2.31
C ILE A 458 -18.46 -3.70 2.06
N HIS A 459 -17.35 -3.83 1.32
CA HIS A 459 -16.53 -2.68 0.91
C HIS A 459 -17.34 -1.65 0.11
N ILE A 460 -18.08 -2.11 -0.91
CA ILE A 460 -18.93 -1.26 -1.73
C ILE A 460 -20.04 -0.63 -0.86
N TYR A 461 -20.65 -1.39 0.05
CA TYR A 461 -21.66 -0.85 0.97
C TYR A 461 -21.10 0.30 1.82
N TYR A 462 -19.91 0.16 2.37
CA TYR A 462 -19.29 1.23 3.16
C TYR A 462 -18.85 2.41 2.31
N ASP A 463 -18.43 2.18 1.06
CA ASP A 463 -18.15 3.25 0.11
C ASP A 463 -19.44 4.02 -0.27
N ILE A 464 -20.57 3.33 -0.47
CA ILE A 464 -21.87 4.00 -0.69
C ILE A 464 -22.25 4.84 0.55
N LYS A 465 -22.10 4.29 1.75
CA LYS A 465 -22.55 4.93 2.99
C LYS A 465 -21.66 6.08 3.46
N LYS A 466 -20.34 5.95 3.31
CA LYS A 466 -19.33 6.84 3.91
C LYS A 466 -18.22 7.25 2.94
N GLY A 467 -18.30 6.87 1.67
CA GLY A 467 -17.35 7.26 0.64
C GLY A 467 -17.31 8.78 0.45
N ASN A 468 -16.18 9.26 -0.04
CA ASN A 468 -15.97 10.67 -0.35
C ASN A 468 -15.81 10.79 -1.86
N VAL A 469 -16.75 11.48 -2.51
CA VAL A 469 -16.69 11.82 -3.94
C VAL A 469 -16.08 13.20 -4.19
N HIS A 470 -15.98 14.04 -3.16
CA HIS A 470 -15.46 15.42 -3.24
C HIS A 470 -13.97 15.51 -2.87
N TRP A 471 -13.18 14.49 -3.23
CA TRP A 471 -11.74 14.49 -2.94
C TRP A 471 -11.00 15.43 -3.90
N LYS A 472 -9.91 16.04 -3.39
CA LYS A 472 -9.10 17.01 -4.16
C LYS A 472 -7.87 16.41 -4.83
N SER A 473 -7.46 15.22 -4.40
CA SER A 473 -6.37 14.48 -5.03
C SER A 473 -6.57 12.98 -4.86
N GLN A 474 -6.01 12.18 -5.76
CA GLN A 474 -6.05 10.73 -5.65
C GLN A 474 -5.40 10.20 -4.36
N SER A 475 -4.39 10.91 -3.84
CA SER A 475 -3.82 10.59 -2.53
C SER A 475 -4.77 10.85 -1.38
N ASP A 476 -5.56 11.93 -1.46
CA ASP A 476 -6.58 12.30 -0.48
C ASP A 476 -7.73 11.28 -0.46
N MET A 477 -8.19 10.85 -1.64
CA MET A 477 -9.18 9.76 -1.74
C MET A 477 -8.70 8.50 -0.99
N ARG A 478 -7.45 8.07 -1.24
CA ARG A 478 -6.88 6.89 -0.58
C ARG A 478 -6.73 7.07 0.93
N SER A 479 -6.29 8.24 1.40
CA SER A 479 -6.24 8.49 2.83
C SER A 479 -7.65 8.45 3.42
N ASN A 480 -8.66 9.07 2.80
CA ASN A 480 -10.03 9.01 3.33
C ASN A 480 -10.57 7.57 3.42
N ILE A 481 -10.26 6.73 2.44
CA ILE A 481 -10.59 5.30 2.47
C ILE A 481 -9.87 4.61 3.63
N GLY A 482 -8.55 4.77 3.78
CA GLY A 482 -7.78 4.12 4.83
C GLY A 482 -8.00 4.67 6.25
N GLY A 483 -8.52 5.90 6.38
CA GLY A 483 -8.79 6.55 7.66
C GLY A 483 -10.20 6.28 8.21
N ASN A 484 -11.07 5.66 7.42
CA ASN A 484 -12.42 5.34 7.84
C ASN A 484 -12.41 3.99 8.58
N MET A 485 -12.66 3.97 9.89
CA MET A 485 -12.73 2.70 10.65
C MET A 485 -13.74 1.71 10.05
N ALA A 486 -14.75 2.18 9.32
CA ALA A 486 -15.72 1.31 8.66
C ALA A 486 -15.13 0.49 7.50
N THR A 487 -14.10 0.99 6.81
CA THR A 487 -13.40 0.24 5.74
C THR A 487 -12.41 -0.78 6.30
N MET A 488 -12.04 -0.67 7.60
CA MET A 488 -11.23 -1.68 8.29
C MET A 488 -12.03 -2.92 8.69
N ILE A 489 -13.34 -2.82 8.84
CA ILE A 489 -14.21 -3.96 9.22
C ILE A 489 -14.05 -5.13 8.22
N PRO A 490 -14.26 -4.94 6.90
CA PRO A 490 -14.04 -6.00 5.92
C PRO A 490 -12.58 -6.51 5.87
N VAL A 491 -11.57 -5.70 6.22
CA VAL A 491 -10.18 -6.19 6.35
C VAL A 491 -10.05 -7.17 7.53
N LEU A 492 -10.60 -6.81 8.69
CA LEU A 492 -10.58 -7.67 9.88
C LEU A 492 -11.40 -8.95 9.68
N LEU A 493 -12.51 -8.88 8.93
CA LEU A 493 -13.30 -10.04 8.51
C LEU A 493 -12.54 -10.99 7.59
N CYS A 494 -11.43 -10.56 6.98
CA CYS A 494 -10.54 -11.47 6.25
C CYS A 494 -9.42 -12.02 7.14
N ILE A 495 -8.81 -11.18 7.97
CA ILE A 495 -7.65 -11.58 8.80
C ILE A 495 -8.05 -12.63 9.84
N ALA A 496 -9.14 -12.41 10.59
CA ALA A 496 -9.49 -13.31 11.69
C ALA A 496 -9.86 -14.73 11.19
N PRO A 497 -10.75 -14.91 10.18
CA PRO A 497 -11.00 -16.23 9.62
C PRO A 497 -9.76 -16.85 8.98
N ALA A 498 -8.90 -16.06 8.32
CA ALA A 498 -7.69 -16.58 7.72
C ALA A 498 -6.72 -17.19 8.75
N ILE A 499 -6.51 -16.52 9.89
CA ILE A 499 -5.70 -17.06 10.99
C ILE A 499 -6.38 -18.32 11.57
N LEU A 500 -7.69 -18.28 11.78
CA LEU A 500 -8.45 -19.44 12.27
C LEU A 500 -8.34 -20.64 11.32
N PHE A 501 -8.36 -20.43 10.00
CA PHE A 501 -8.20 -21.51 9.02
C PHE A 501 -6.78 -22.07 8.99
N MET A 502 -5.76 -21.24 9.19
CA MET A 502 -4.39 -21.72 9.33
C MET A 502 -4.25 -22.60 10.59
N VAL A 503 -4.77 -22.12 11.72
CA VAL A 503 -4.71 -22.84 13.01
C VAL A 503 -5.55 -24.11 13.00
N ALA A 504 -6.75 -24.07 12.42
CA ALA A 504 -7.63 -25.23 12.29
C ALA A 504 -7.01 -26.36 11.48
N GLY A 505 -6.19 -26.04 10.46
CA GLY A 505 -5.45 -27.04 9.69
C GLY A 505 -4.48 -27.84 10.56
N ILE A 506 -3.76 -27.18 11.46
CA ILE A 506 -2.82 -27.81 12.40
C ILE A 506 -3.57 -28.72 13.38
N PHE A 507 -4.65 -28.22 13.99
CA PHE A 507 -5.42 -29.01 14.95
C PHE A 507 -6.11 -30.23 14.32
N LEU A 508 -6.71 -30.07 13.14
CA LEU A 508 -7.39 -31.17 12.45
C LEU A 508 -6.40 -32.21 11.92
N ALA A 509 -5.18 -31.83 11.58
CA ALA A 509 -4.12 -32.79 11.24
C ALA A 509 -3.76 -33.71 12.41
N GLY A 510 -3.91 -33.25 13.66
CA GLY A 510 -3.73 -34.09 14.84
C GLY A 510 -4.78 -35.19 15.04
N LEU A 511 -5.87 -35.17 14.26
CA LEU A 511 -6.91 -36.20 14.27
C LEU A 511 -6.73 -37.23 13.13
N GLU A 512 -5.57 -37.21 12.45
CA GLU A 512 -5.30 -38.08 11.30
C GLU A 512 -5.47 -39.57 11.63
N ASP A 513 -5.01 -40.00 12.81
CA ASP A 513 -5.06 -41.40 13.24
C ASP A 513 -6.50 -41.93 13.44
N ASP A 514 -7.45 -41.05 13.79
CA ASP A 514 -8.83 -41.44 14.12
C ASP A 514 -9.77 -41.46 12.89
N ILE A 515 -9.63 -40.48 11.99
CA ILE A 515 -10.59 -40.24 10.88
C ILE A 515 -9.96 -40.38 9.49
N GLY A 516 -8.65 -40.59 9.40
CA GLY A 516 -7.89 -40.69 8.17
C GLY A 516 -7.70 -39.36 7.44
N SER A 517 -6.65 -39.28 6.62
CA SER A 517 -6.25 -38.06 5.91
C SER A 517 -7.33 -37.47 4.99
N ALA A 518 -8.13 -38.32 4.34
CA ALA A 518 -9.26 -37.88 3.51
C ALA A 518 -10.39 -37.25 4.36
N GLY A 519 -10.66 -37.79 5.55
CA GLY A 519 -11.65 -37.26 6.48
C GLY A 519 -11.25 -35.88 7.01
N VAL A 520 -9.99 -35.74 7.41
CA VAL A 520 -9.40 -34.45 7.85
C VAL A 520 -9.55 -33.38 6.77
N LYS A 521 -9.12 -33.67 5.54
CA LYS A 521 -9.21 -32.73 4.41
C LYS A 521 -10.66 -32.35 4.10
N ALA A 522 -11.58 -33.31 4.13
CA ALA A 522 -13.00 -33.05 3.88
C ALA A 522 -13.60 -32.12 4.95
N ILE A 523 -13.35 -32.38 6.23
CA ILE A 523 -13.83 -31.53 7.34
C ILE A 523 -13.24 -30.12 7.22
N TYR A 524 -11.94 -30.01 6.96
CA TYR A 524 -11.24 -28.75 6.80
C TYR A 524 -11.88 -27.87 5.71
N TRP A 525 -12.01 -28.40 4.49
CA TRP A 525 -12.57 -27.63 3.38
C TRP A 525 -14.06 -27.36 3.54
N CYS A 526 -14.83 -28.28 4.12
CA CYS A 526 -16.24 -28.05 4.44
C CYS A 526 -16.43 -26.89 5.43
N LEU A 527 -15.64 -26.86 6.51
CA LEU A 527 -15.70 -25.79 7.51
C LEU A 527 -15.40 -24.43 6.86
N ILE A 528 -14.35 -24.35 6.05
CA ILE A 528 -13.97 -23.12 5.35
C ILE A 528 -15.06 -22.70 4.35
N ALA A 529 -15.59 -23.65 3.58
CA ALA A 529 -16.63 -23.39 2.59
C ALA A 529 -17.92 -22.85 3.23
N VAL A 530 -18.34 -23.40 4.37
CA VAL A 530 -19.52 -22.90 5.12
C VAL A 530 -19.32 -21.46 5.57
N VAL A 531 -18.15 -21.15 6.15
CA VAL A 531 -17.83 -19.78 6.58
C VAL A 531 -17.77 -18.84 5.37
N ALA A 532 -17.12 -19.27 4.28
CA ALA A 532 -17.03 -18.47 3.05
C ALA A 532 -18.40 -18.19 2.43
N ALA A 533 -19.29 -19.19 2.39
CA ALA A 533 -20.65 -19.05 1.91
C ALA A 533 -21.48 -18.11 2.80
N ALA A 534 -21.32 -18.21 4.13
CA ALA A 534 -21.99 -17.31 5.07
C ALA A 534 -21.53 -15.85 4.89
N VAL A 535 -20.23 -15.61 4.72
CA VAL A 535 -19.68 -14.27 4.43
C VAL A 535 -20.19 -13.74 3.09
N ALA A 536 -20.22 -14.59 2.05
CA ALA A 536 -20.77 -14.24 0.75
C ALA A 536 -22.24 -13.84 0.84
N ALA A 537 -23.08 -14.68 1.47
CA ALA A 537 -24.51 -14.44 1.62
C ALA A 537 -24.79 -13.17 2.43
N ALA A 538 -24.13 -13.00 3.59
CA ALA A 538 -24.28 -11.83 4.44
C ALA A 538 -23.83 -10.54 3.73
N GLY A 539 -22.69 -10.57 3.04
CA GLY A 539 -22.17 -9.42 2.31
C GLY A 539 -23.07 -8.99 1.15
N LEU A 540 -23.53 -9.95 0.35
CA LEU A 540 -24.47 -9.70 -0.75
C LEU A 540 -25.81 -9.18 -0.24
N TYR A 541 -26.35 -9.78 0.83
CA TYR A 541 -27.57 -9.30 1.48
C TYR A 541 -27.43 -7.85 1.95
N ILE A 542 -26.34 -7.52 2.66
CA ILE A 542 -26.08 -6.14 3.13
C ILE A 542 -26.00 -5.17 1.95
N LEU A 543 -25.29 -5.53 0.88
CA LEU A 543 -25.14 -4.66 -0.28
C LEU A 543 -26.46 -4.42 -1.00
N TYR A 544 -27.24 -5.46 -1.28
CA TYR A 544 -28.47 -5.31 -2.07
C TYR A 544 -29.63 -4.75 -1.23
N GLU A 545 -29.82 -5.18 0.01
CA GLU A 545 -30.93 -4.73 0.85
C GLU A 545 -30.66 -3.39 1.53
N LYS A 546 -29.40 -3.13 1.95
CA LYS A 546 -29.05 -1.89 2.67
C LYS A 546 -28.27 -0.90 1.82
N GLY A 547 -27.48 -1.36 0.84
CA GLY A 547 -26.64 -0.51 0.00
C GLY A 547 -27.40 0.13 -1.17
N VAL A 548 -28.17 -0.65 -1.93
CA VAL A 548 -28.92 -0.15 -3.09
C VAL A 548 -29.90 0.98 -2.74
N PRO A 549 -30.66 0.92 -1.62
CA PRO A 549 -31.53 2.05 -1.23
C PRO A 549 -30.79 3.34 -0.87
N LEU A 550 -29.49 3.26 -0.57
CA LEU A 550 -28.64 4.41 -0.25
C LEU A 550 -27.97 5.02 -1.49
N TYR A 551 -28.19 4.45 -2.69
CA TYR A 551 -27.51 4.88 -3.92
C TYR A 551 -27.70 6.36 -4.23
N ASP A 552 -28.92 6.88 -4.07
CA ASP A 552 -29.21 8.27 -4.40
C ASP A 552 -28.55 9.25 -3.42
N ARG A 553 -28.26 8.81 -2.19
CA ARG A 553 -27.62 9.61 -1.13
C ARG A 553 -26.09 9.66 -1.24
N ILE A 554 -25.50 8.96 -2.20
CA ILE A 554 -24.04 9.00 -2.42
C ILE A 554 -23.63 10.44 -2.75
N GLY A 555 -22.66 10.97 -2.00
CA GLY A 555 -22.16 12.35 -2.11
C GLY A 555 -22.91 13.39 -1.26
N GLU A 556 -24.11 13.11 -0.78
CA GLU A 556 -24.93 14.10 -0.05
C GLU A 556 -24.50 14.28 1.42
N ASN A 557 -23.85 13.26 2.01
CA ASN A 557 -23.48 13.22 3.43
C ASN A 557 -22.47 14.31 3.88
N ARG A 558 -21.88 15.08 2.95
CA ARG A 558 -21.02 16.24 3.25
C ARG A 558 -21.55 17.59 2.75
N ALA A 559 -22.57 17.61 1.88
CA ALA A 559 -23.06 18.84 1.26
C ALA A 559 -23.91 19.71 2.21
N ALA A 560 -24.33 19.19 3.37
CA ALA A 560 -25.02 19.95 4.41
C ALA A 560 -24.07 20.87 5.22
N ALA A 561 -23.19 21.62 4.55
CA ALA A 561 -22.56 22.78 5.15
C ALA A 561 -23.56 23.94 5.05
N LYS A 562 -24.27 24.24 6.16
CA LYS A 562 -24.93 25.55 6.27
C LYS A 562 -23.89 26.63 5.97
N PRO A 563 -24.19 27.65 5.14
CA PRO A 563 -23.27 28.76 4.94
C PRO A 563 -23.03 29.37 6.31
N THR A 564 -21.81 29.22 6.81
CA THR A 564 -21.38 29.95 7.98
C THR A 564 -21.37 31.39 7.52
N GLU A 565 -22.36 32.18 7.96
CA GLU A 565 -22.30 33.63 7.87
C GLU A 565 -20.98 34.06 8.51
N ARG A 566 -19.95 34.25 7.68
CA ARG A 566 -18.80 35.06 8.06
C ARG A 566 -19.36 36.46 8.19
N ARG A 567 -19.77 36.83 9.41
CA ARG A 567 -19.76 38.23 9.82
C ARG A 567 -18.33 38.73 9.61
N THR A 568 -18.13 39.43 8.51
CA THR A 568 -16.97 40.25 8.25
C THR A 568 -16.97 41.38 9.28
N SER A 569 -16.41 41.16 10.46
CA SER A 569 -15.95 42.26 11.31
C SER A 569 -14.54 42.64 10.89
N PHE A 570 -14.44 43.18 9.69
CA PHE A 570 -13.22 43.79 9.16
C PHE A 570 -13.59 45.22 8.75
N PHE A 571 -14.04 46.03 9.71
CA PHE A 571 -13.96 47.49 9.73
C PHE A 571 -14.53 47.94 11.07
N GLY A 572 -13.64 48.22 12.02
CA GLY A 572 -13.95 49.08 13.14
C GLY A 572 -14.11 50.50 12.60
N GLY A 573 -15.35 50.96 12.48
CA GLY A 573 -15.70 52.31 12.08
C GLY A 573 -16.91 52.72 12.91
N LYS A 574 -16.76 53.84 13.63
CA LYS A 574 -17.74 54.41 14.56
C LYS A 574 -19.15 54.43 13.97
N LYS A 575 -20.11 54.01 14.81
CA LYS A 575 -21.51 54.38 14.67
C LYS A 575 -21.60 55.90 14.81
N ASP A 576 -22.05 56.57 13.77
CA ASP A 576 -22.78 57.82 13.92
C ASP A 576 -24.12 57.69 13.19
N ASN A 577 -25.15 58.06 13.94
CA ASN A 577 -26.55 58.12 13.55
C ASN A 577 -26.72 59.03 12.33
N PHE A 578 -27.64 58.70 11.43
CA PHE A 578 -28.90 59.45 11.28
C PHE A 578 -29.78 58.84 10.17
N LEU A 579 -31.07 58.80 10.49
CA LEU A 579 -32.18 58.49 9.59
C LEU A 579 -32.26 59.53 8.45
N ARG A 580 -32.30 59.07 7.19
CA ARG A 580 -33.32 59.42 6.17
C ARG A 580 -33.10 58.61 4.90
#